data_AF-A0A952A5A0-F1
#
_entry.id   AF-A0A952A5A0-F1
#
_cell.length_a   1.000
_cell.length_b   1.000
_cell.length_c   1.000
_cell.angle_alpha   90.00
_cell.angle_beta   90.00
_cell.angle_gamma   90.00
#
_symmetry.space_group_name_H-M   'P 1'
#
loop_
_entity.id
_entity.type
_entity.pdbx_description
1 polymer ?
#
loop_
_entity_poly.entity_id
_entity_poly.type
_entity_poly.pdbx_seq_one_letter_code
_entity_poly.pdbx_strand_id
1 'polypeptide(L)'
;KQYVTVIAGSRFQGAAGLEREWNYHTQQWRVLTFALGGTAKLPPAEPVDIPIADDPAFKVLPARASLGETVYGQRCSICHGPTALSGGAAPDLLRSAMPLDFDAMKTVLREGVLLERGMPRFEELSDDEIAGLQHFIRKRAREVQAADPRASVSRGHNEGQ
;
A
#
# COMPACT_ATOMS: atom_id res chain seq x y z
N LYS A 1 36.52 -4.98 -20.57
CA LYS A 1 36.05 -5.26 -19.19
C LYS A 1 34.76 -6.07 -19.30
N GLN A 2 34.59 -7.11 -18.49
CA GLN A 2 33.35 -7.89 -18.41
C GLN A 2 32.44 -7.27 -17.35
N TYR A 3 31.13 -7.26 -17.62
CA TYR A 3 30.12 -6.71 -16.72
C TYR A 3 28.97 -7.71 -16.58
N VAL A 4 28.37 -7.74 -15.39
CA VAL A 4 27.10 -8.42 -15.14
C VAL A 4 26.11 -7.36 -14.68
N THR A 5 24.97 -7.27 -15.35
CA THR A 5 23.91 -6.31 -15.00
C THR A 5 22.65 -7.07 -14.59
N VAL A 6 22.08 -6.70 -13.46
CA VAL A 6 20.84 -7.28 -12.93
C VAL A 6 19.86 -6.16 -12.57
N ILE A 7 18.57 -6.45 -12.72
CA ILE A 7 17.50 -5.64 -12.16
C ILE A 7 17.27 -6.15 -10.73
N ALA A 8 17.49 -5.29 -9.75
CA ALA A 8 17.29 -5.56 -8.33
C ALA A 8 16.01 -4.88 -7.84
N GLY A 9 15.11 -5.70 -7.32
CA GLY A 9 13.76 -5.36 -6.87
C GLY A 9 12.97 -6.65 -6.71
N SER A 10 11.72 -6.56 -6.31
CA SER A 10 10.77 -7.68 -6.18
C SER A 10 9.37 -7.06 -6.06
N ARG A 11 8.38 -7.93 -6.00
CA ARG A 11 6.96 -7.60 -5.85
C ARG A 11 6.34 -8.70 -5.00
N PHE A 12 6.47 -8.61 -3.69
CA PHE A 12 5.64 -9.45 -2.83
C PHE A 12 4.22 -8.89 -2.88
N GLN A 13 3.25 -9.77 -3.13
CA GLN A 13 1.86 -9.34 -3.25
C GLN A 13 1.34 -8.78 -1.92
N GLY A 14 1.69 -9.41 -0.80
CA GLY A 14 1.38 -8.96 0.54
C GLY A 14 2.60 -8.93 1.45
N ALA A 15 2.44 -8.34 2.63
CA ALA A 15 3.47 -8.31 3.67
C ALA A 15 3.98 -9.73 4.00
N ALA A 16 5.30 -9.88 4.10
CA ALA A 16 5.97 -11.16 4.33
C ALA A 16 6.33 -11.42 5.81
N GLY A 17 5.94 -10.53 6.72
CA GLY A 17 6.34 -10.56 8.14
C GLY A 17 7.79 -10.12 8.35
N LEU A 18 8.35 -9.35 7.43
CA LEU A 18 9.70 -8.81 7.56
C LEU A 18 9.72 -7.72 8.63
N GLU A 19 10.86 -7.54 9.31
CA GLU A 19 11.06 -6.42 10.25
C GLU A 19 10.72 -5.08 9.58
N ARG A 20 11.02 -4.98 8.28
CA ARG A 20 10.56 -3.89 7.42
C ARG A 20 9.99 -4.43 6.13
N GLU A 21 8.69 -4.26 5.97
CA GLU A 21 8.01 -4.55 4.72
C GLU A 21 8.44 -3.60 3.61
N TRP A 22 8.21 -4.05 2.38
CA TRP A 22 8.57 -3.27 1.23
C TRP A 22 7.56 -2.20 0.89
N ASN A 23 8.10 -1.00 0.67
CA ASN A 23 7.29 0.17 0.38
C ASN A 23 7.36 0.50 -1.11
N TYR A 24 6.20 0.43 -1.76
CA TYR A 24 6.01 0.71 -3.19
C TYR A 24 6.57 2.08 -3.63
N HIS A 25 6.50 3.10 -2.77
CA HIS A 25 6.94 4.45 -3.12
C HIS A 25 8.44 4.67 -2.91
N THR A 26 9.03 4.02 -1.90
CA THR A 26 10.39 4.37 -1.46
C THR A 26 11.43 3.33 -1.84
N GLN A 27 11.00 2.10 -2.16
CA GLN A 27 11.88 1.04 -2.66
C GLN A 27 11.71 0.87 -4.16
N GLN A 28 12.40 1.76 -4.88
CA GLN A 28 12.48 1.75 -6.34
C GLN A 28 13.37 0.61 -6.85
N TRP A 29 13.03 0.12 -8.05
CA TRP A 29 13.84 -0.86 -8.76
C TRP A 29 15.18 -0.24 -9.16
N ARG A 30 16.26 -1.00 -9.00
CA ARG A 30 17.63 -0.55 -9.34
C ARG A 30 18.19 -1.42 -10.45
N VAL A 31 18.90 -0.81 -11.39
CA VAL A 31 19.80 -1.54 -12.29
C VAL A 31 21.18 -1.55 -11.64
N LEU A 32 21.65 -2.74 -11.27
CA LEU A 32 22.95 -2.92 -10.63
C LEU A 32 23.91 -3.55 -11.64
N THR A 33 25.03 -2.88 -11.90
CA THR A 33 26.09 -3.38 -12.79
C THR A 33 27.35 -3.67 -11.98
N PHE A 34 27.84 -4.90 -12.11
CA PHE A 34 29.00 -5.42 -11.40
C PHE A 34 30.16 -5.65 -12.38
N ALA A 35 31.39 -5.49 -11.89
CA ALA A 35 32.63 -5.84 -12.59
C ALA A 35 33.62 -6.46 -11.60
N LEU A 36 34.54 -7.29 -12.08
CA LEU A 36 35.61 -7.84 -11.25
C LEU A 36 36.43 -6.71 -10.61
N GLY A 37 36.56 -6.74 -9.29
CA GLY A 37 37.26 -5.71 -8.51
C GLY A 37 36.47 -4.41 -8.26
N GLY A 38 35.17 -4.35 -8.57
CA GLY A 38 34.34 -3.18 -8.28
C GLY A 38 34.18 -2.92 -6.77
N THR A 39 34.29 -1.64 -6.37
CA THR A 39 34.23 -1.20 -4.96
C THR A 39 33.10 -0.19 -4.68
N ALA A 40 32.19 0.01 -5.64
CA ALA A 40 31.06 0.91 -5.49
C ALA A 40 30.14 0.45 -4.35
N LYS A 41 29.65 1.41 -3.57
CA LYS A 41 28.69 1.18 -2.48
C LYS A 41 27.31 1.66 -2.90
N LEU A 42 26.28 0.91 -2.53
CA LEU A 42 24.91 1.38 -2.71
C LEU A 42 24.64 2.57 -1.78
N PRO A 43 23.93 3.61 -2.25
CA PRO A 43 23.40 4.62 -1.36
C PRO A 43 22.50 3.97 -0.29
N PRO A 44 22.55 4.44 0.96
CA PRO A 44 21.67 3.97 2.02
C PRO A 44 20.21 4.17 1.60
N ALA A 45 19.33 3.28 2.07
CA ALA A 45 17.90 3.43 1.90
C ALA A 45 17.35 4.29 3.03
N GLU A 46 16.69 5.40 2.71
CA GLU A 46 16.01 6.23 3.70
C GLU A 46 14.76 5.49 4.23
N PRO A 47 14.63 5.33 5.56
CA PRO A 47 13.38 4.95 6.16
C PRO A 47 12.29 5.98 5.94
N VAL A 48 11.17 5.55 5.37
CA VAL A 48 9.93 6.32 5.40
C VAL A 48 8.92 5.49 6.17
N ASP A 49 8.56 5.98 7.34
CA ASP A 49 7.45 5.46 8.11
C ASP A 49 6.21 6.25 7.74
N ILE A 50 5.26 5.57 7.08
CA ILE A 50 3.98 6.16 6.69
C ILE A 50 2.95 5.57 7.65
N PRO A 51 2.33 6.32 8.56
CA PRO A 51 1.39 5.75 9.52
C PRO A 51 0.16 5.13 8.83
N ILE A 52 -0.55 4.26 9.54
CA ILE A 52 -1.85 3.78 9.09
C ILE A 52 -2.81 4.97 9.01
N ALA A 53 -3.51 5.09 7.88
CA ALA A 53 -4.45 6.17 7.63
C ALA A 53 -5.82 5.83 8.26
N ASP A 54 -6.18 6.53 9.33
CA ASP A 54 -7.51 6.42 9.95
C ASP A 54 -8.19 7.76 10.22
N ASP A 55 -9.45 7.87 9.82
CA ASP A 55 -10.44 8.82 10.33
C ASP A 55 -11.33 8.14 11.41
N PRO A 56 -11.17 8.50 12.69
CA PRO A 56 -11.99 7.97 13.78
C PRO A 56 -13.49 8.24 13.65
N ALA A 57 -13.89 9.30 12.93
CA ALA A 57 -15.30 9.66 12.76
C ALA A 57 -16.03 8.71 11.80
N PHE A 58 -15.32 8.05 10.88
CA PHE A 58 -15.89 7.10 9.95
C PHE A 58 -16.44 5.86 10.68
N LYS A 59 -17.74 5.59 10.53
CA LYS A 59 -18.38 4.40 11.12
C LYS A 59 -18.26 3.21 10.16
N VAL A 60 -17.46 2.22 10.53
CA VAL A 60 -17.37 0.96 9.78
C VAL A 60 -18.65 0.16 9.98
N LEU A 61 -19.38 -0.10 8.89
CA LEU A 61 -20.58 -0.93 8.89
C LEU A 61 -20.20 -2.38 8.54
N PRO A 62 -20.41 -3.37 9.42
CA PRO A 62 -19.94 -4.74 9.20
C PRO A 62 -20.46 -5.38 7.90
N ALA A 63 -21.73 -5.17 7.56
CA ALA A 63 -22.30 -5.72 6.33
C ALA A 63 -21.63 -5.15 5.06
N ARG A 64 -21.35 -3.85 5.03
CA ARG A 64 -20.62 -3.22 3.92
C ARG A 64 -19.16 -3.66 3.86
N ALA A 65 -18.52 -3.79 5.02
CA ALA A 65 -17.14 -4.30 5.08
C ALA A 65 -17.04 -5.74 4.56
N SER A 66 -18.04 -6.59 4.83
CA SER A 66 -18.09 -7.97 4.31
C SER A 66 -18.31 -8.03 2.80
N LEU A 67 -19.16 -7.15 2.24
CA LEU A 67 -19.27 -6.98 0.78
C LEU A 67 -17.91 -6.55 0.20
N GLY A 68 -17.29 -5.53 0.80
CA GLY A 68 -15.99 -5.02 0.40
C GLY A 68 -14.88 -6.07 0.42
N GLU A 69 -14.84 -6.91 1.46
CA GLU A 69 -13.90 -8.01 1.58
C GLU A 69 -14.02 -8.98 0.40
N THR A 70 -15.24 -9.29 -0.01
CA THR A 70 -15.50 -10.16 -1.17
C THR A 70 -14.96 -9.54 -2.47
N VAL A 71 -15.31 -8.29 -2.74
CA VAL A 71 -14.84 -7.56 -3.95
C VAL A 71 -13.32 -7.42 -3.93
N TYR A 72 -12.77 -7.07 -2.76
CA TYR A 72 -11.34 -6.90 -2.54
C TYR A 72 -10.57 -8.19 -2.85
N GLY A 73 -11.06 -9.32 -2.31
CA GLY A 73 -10.47 -10.64 -2.54
C GLY A 73 -10.40 -10.99 -4.02
N GLN A 74 -11.43 -10.65 -4.80
CA GLN A 74 -11.52 -10.97 -6.22
C GLN A 74 -10.69 -10.05 -7.12
N ARG A 75 -10.56 -8.75 -6.77
CA ARG A 75 -10.07 -7.72 -7.71
C ARG A 75 -8.78 -7.02 -7.27
N CYS A 76 -8.52 -6.95 -5.97
CA CYS A 76 -7.50 -6.05 -5.41
C CYS A 76 -6.36 -6.82 -4.72
N SER A 77 -6.70 -7.96 -4.10
CA SER A 77 -5.83 -8.74 -3.22
C SER A 77 -4.51 -9.14 -3.84
N ILE A 78 -4.51 -9.41 -5.15
CA ILE A 78 -3.31 -9.86 -5.84
C ILE A 78 -2.24 -8.78 -5.93
N CYS A 79 -2.59 -7.49 -5.93
CA CYS A 79 -1.62 -6.40 -6.03
C CYS A 79 -1.38 -5.69 -4.69
N HIS A 80 -2.45 -5.51 -3.91
CA HIS A 80 -2.44 -4.73 -2.66
C HIS A 80 -2.31 -5.60 -1.39
N GLY A 81 -2.09 -6.89 -1.57
CA GLY A 81 -1.96 -7.88 -0.50
C GLY A 81 -3.29 -8.46 -0.06
N PRO A 82 -3.32 -9.68 0.50
CA PRO A 82 -4.57 -10.39 0.81
C PRO A 82 -5.44 -9.67 1.84
N THR A 83 -4.86 -8.81 2.68
CA THR A 83 -5.54 -8.10 3.78
C THR A 83 -5.43 -6.58 3.67
N ALA A 84 -5.15 -6.08 2.46
CA ALA A 84 -4.85 -4.67 2.14
C ALA A 84 -3.50 -4.15 2.68
N LEU A 85 -2.76 -5.00 3.38
CA LEU A 85 -1.38 -4.78 3.77
C LEU A 85 -0.44 -5.27 2.66
N SER A 86 0.11 -4.33 1.91
CA SER A 86 0.92 -4.60 0.72
C SER A 86 2.34 -5.09 1.06
N GLY A 87 2.90 -5.93 0.19
CA GLY A 87 4.31 -6.32 0.19
C GLY A 87 5.18 -5.53 -0.79
N GLY A 88 4.67 -4.41 -1.32
CA GLY A 88 5.39 -3.51 -2.22
C GLY A 88 5.10 -3.74 -3.71
N ALA A 89 4.23 -4.68 -4.08
CA ALA A 89 3.79 -4.85 -5.48
C ALA A 89 2.92 -3.67 -5.97
N ALA A 90 2.08 -3.13 -5.09
CA ALA A 90 1.29 -1.91 -5.27
C ALA A 90 1.24 -1.10 -3.96
N PRO A 91 0.68 0.12 -3.93
CA PRO A 91 0.58 0.90 -2.70
C PRO A 91 -0.11 0.13 -1.55
N ASP A 92 0.38 0.31 -0.32
CA ASP A 92 -0.29 -0.18 0.89
C ASP A 92 -1.56 0.64 1.12
N LEU A 93 -2.72 0.00 1.00
CA LEU A 93 -4.01 0.70 1.12
C LEU A 93 -4.33 1.08 2.56
N LEU A 94 -3.72 0.43 3.56
CA LEU A 94 -3.89 0.80 4.97
C LEU A 94 -3.14 2.09 5.32
N ARG A 95 -2.11 2.44 4.55
CA ARG A 95 -1.29 3.66 4.72
C ARG A 95 -1.60 4.73 3.68
N SER A 96 -2.56 4.47 2.79
CA SER A 96 -3.01 5.40 1.77
C SER A 96 -4.11 6.32 2.30
N ALA A 97 -4.09 7.59 1.89
CA ALA A 97 -5.21 8.51 2.15
C ALA A 97 -6.43 8.20 1.26
N MET A 98 -6.28 7.39 0.20
CA MET A 98 -7.33 7.10 -0.77
C MET A 98 -8.64 6.60 -0.14
N PRO A 99 -8.64 5.64 0.82
CA PRO A 99 -9.87 5.16 1.43
C PRO A 99 -10.56 6.19 2.35
N LEU A 100 -9.92 7.33 2.65
CA LEU A 100 -10.53 8.39 3.44
C LEU A 100 -11.53 9.22 2.63
N ASP A 101 -11.49 9.12 1.29
CA ASP A 101 -12.32 9.91 0.38
C ASP A 101 -12.99 8.99 -0.66
N PHE A 102 -14.32 8.91 -0.57
CA PHE A 102 -15.12 8.07 -1.46
C PHE A 102 -15.11 8.56 -2.92
N ASP A 103 -15.11 9.87 -3.13
CA ASP A 103 -15.10 10.42 -4.49
C ASP A 103 -13.74 10.19 -5.15
N ALA A 104 -12.65 10.35 -4.39
CA ALA A 104 -11.31 9.99 -4.86
C ALA A 104 -11.21 8.49 -5.23
N MET A 105 -11.79 7.60 -4.42
CA MET A 105 -11.87 6.17 -4.75
C MET A 105 -12.62 5.92 -6.05
N LYS A 106 -13.75 6.58 -6.30
CA LYS A 106 -14.49 6.44 -7.57
C LYS A 106 -13.68 6.91 -8.77
N THR A 107 -12.99 8.04 -8.66
CA THR A 107 -12.15 8.56 -9.75
C THR A 107 -10.99 7.61 -10.06
N VAL A 108 -10.36 6.99 -9.05
CA VAL A 108 -9.32 6.00 -9.29
C VAL A 108 -9.86 4.69 -9.84
N LEU A 109 -10.88 4.12 -9.20
CA LEU A 109 -11.39 2.79 -9.53
C LEU A 109 -12.24 2.78 -10.79
N ARG A 110 -13.18 3.72 -10.93
CA ARG A 110 -14.15 3.72 -12.03
C ARG A 110 -13.73 4.60 -13.20
N GLU A 111 -13.16 5.78 -12.95
CA GLU A 111 -12.73 6.70 -14.02
C GLU A 111 -11.32 6.37 -14.53
N GLY A 112 -10.52 5.62 -13.75
CA GLY A 112 -9.25 5.07 -14.19
C GLY A 112 -8.13 6.09 -14.30
N VAL A 113 -8.13 7.15 -13.49
CA VAL A 113 -7.11 8.22 -13.57
C VAL A 113 -5.68 7.74 -13.29
N LEU A 114 -5.51 6.52 -12.77
CA LEU A 114 -4.21 5.88 -12.52
C LEU A 114 -3.89 4.72 -13.49
N LEU A 115 -4.63 4.58 -14.60
CA LEU A 115 -4.44 3.50 -15.57
C LEU A 115 -3.03 3.49 -16.17
N GLU A 116 -2.52 4.66 -16.56
CA GLU A 116 -1.15 4.79 -17.09
C GLU A 116 -0.06 4.47 -16.06
N ARG A 117 -0.42 4.46 -14.77
CA ARG A 117 0.47 4.07 -13.66
C ARG A 117 0.28 2.60 -13.24
N GLY A 118 -0.50 1.83 -14.01
CA GLY A 118 -0.69 0.40 -13.81
C GLY A 118 -1.81 0.01 -12.84
N MET A 119 -2.62 0.96 -12.35
CA MET A 119 -3.83 0.66 -11.58
C MET A 119 -5.01 0.42 -12.53
N PRO A 120 -5.59 -0.79 -12.59
CA PRO A 120 -6.68 -1.07 -13.53
C PRO A 120 -7.92 -0.22 -13.27
N ARG A 121 -8.67 0.04 -14.35
CA ARG A 121 -10.01 0.64 -14.30
C ARG A 121 -11.04 -0.48 -14.13
N PHE A 122 -11.99 -0.27 -13.24
CA PHE A 122 -13.08 -1.16 -12.87
C PHE A 122 -14.41 -0.45 -13.08
N GLU A 123 -14.77 -0.23 -14.34
CA GLU A 123 -15.99 0.50 -14.71
C GLU A 123 -17.28 -0.24 -14.31
N GLU A 124 -17.18 -1.55 -14.07
CA GLU A 124 -18.26 -2.42 -13.63
C GLU A 124 -18.61 -2.28 -12.15
N LEU A 125 -17.72 -1.73 -11.31
CA LEU A 125 -17.98 -1.62 -9.88
C LEU A 125 -19.05 -0.56 -9.61
N SER A 126 -20.09 -0.96 -8.91
CA SER A 126 -21.15 -0.10 -8.39
C SER A 126 -20.67 0.79 -7.23
N ASP A 127 -21.45 1.82 -6.90
CA ASP A 127 -21.13 2.69 -5.75
C ASP A 127 -21.16 1.91 -4.44
N ASP A 128 -22.06 0.93 -4.31
CA ASP A 128 -22.15 0.08 -3.12
C ASP A 128 -20.91 -0.84 -2.97
N GLU A 129 -20.37 -1.36 -4.06
CA GLU A 129 -19.13 -2.15 -4.04
C GLU A 129 -17.92 -1.29 -3.69
N ILE A 130 -17.81 -0.07 -4.24
CA ILE A 130 -16.74 0.87 -3.90
C ILE A 130 -16.85 1.31 -2.44
N ALA A 131 -18.06 1.58 -1.96
CA ALA A 131 -18.30 1.90 -0.56
C ALA A 131 -17.95 0.69 0.33
N GLY A 132 -18.28 -0.52 -0.11
CA GLY A 132 -17.88 -1.77 0.53
C GLY A 132 -16.37 -1.85 0.68
N LEU A 133 -15.62 -1.65 -0.41
CA LEU A 133 -14.15 -1.62 -0.42
C LEU A 133 -13.62 -0.59 0.59
N GLN A 134 -14.20 0.61 0.62
CA GLN A 134 -13.87 1.62 1.62
C GLN A 134 -14.05 1.06 3.03
N HIS A 135 -15.24 0.56 3.38
CA HIS A 135 -15.51 -0.01 4.70
C HIS A 135 -14.55 -1.16 5.08
N PHE A 136 -14.21 -2.04 4.13
CA PHE A 136 -13.26 -3.12 4.35
C PHE A 136 -11.86 -2.62 4.68
N ILE A 137 -11.32 -1.70 3.88
CA ILE A 137 -9.96 -1.18 4.07
C ILE A 137 -9.87 -0.42 5.40
N ARG A 138 -10.89 0.38 5.75
CA ARG A 138 -10.94 1.12 7.02
C ARG A 138 -11.07 0.15 8.22
N LYS A 139 -11.82 -0.94 8.09
CA LYS A 139 -11.87 -2.03 9.09
C LYS A 139 -10.48 -2.63 9.31
N ARG A 140 -9.80 -3.01 8.23
CA ARG A 140 -8.45 -3.60 8.28
C ARG A 140 -7.42 -2.65 8.89
N ALA A 141 -7.47 -1.37 8.54
CA ALA A 141 -6.59 -0.35 9.12
C ALA A 141 -6.67 -0.34 10.65
N ARG A 142 -7.89 -0.32 11.20
CA ARG A 142 -8.14 -0.34 12.65
C ARG A 142 -7.71 -1.65 13.30
N GLU A 143 -7.97 -2.79 12.66
CA GLU A 143 -7.54 -4.09 13.17
C GLU A 143 -6.02 -4.21 13.25
N VAL A 144 -5.28 -3.69 12.26
CA VAL A 144 -3.82 -3.67 12.29
C VAL A 144 -3.29 -2.68 13.33
N GLN A 145 -3.88 -1.49 13.43
CA GLN A 145 -3.48 -0.49 14.42
C GLN A 145 -3.71 -0.97 15.86
N ALA A 146 -4.78 -1.74 16.10
CA ALA A 146 -5.04 -2.37 17.39
C ALA A 146 -4.05 -3.51 17.72
N ALA A 147 -3.55 -4.20 16.69
CA ALA A 147 -2.56 -5.28 16.84
C ALA A 147 -1.12 -4.78 17.02
N ASP A 148 -0.78 -3.59 16.52
CA ASP A 148 0.52 -2.95 16.73
C ASP A 148 0.37 -1.47 17.19
N PRO A 149 0.35 -1.22 18.51
CA PRO A 149 0.20 0.13 19.07
C PRO A 149 1.29 1.12 18.63
N ARG A 150 2.45 0.64 18.15
CA ARG A 150 3.54 1.50 17.64
C ARG A 150 3.21 2.14 16.29
N ALA A 151 2.28 1.57 15.52
CA ALA A 151 1.80 2.14 14.26
C ALA A 151 0.91 3.39 14.42
N SER A 152 0.59 3.77 15.67
CA SER A 152 -0.34 4.87 16.01
C SER A 152 0.34 6.20 16.39
N VAL A 153 1.67 6.26 16.47
CA VAL A 153 2.37 7.44 17.03
C VAL A 153 3.21 8.16 15.97
N SER A 154 2.53 8.86 15.07
CA SER A 154 3.06 10.10 14.47
C SER A 154 2.32 11.28 15.10
N ARG A 155 2.48 11.47 16.42
CA ARG A 155 2.22 12.79 17.02
C ARG A 155 3.43 13.67 16.69
N GLY A 156 3.13 14.86 16.19
CA GLY A 156 4.07 15.72 15.47
C GLY A 156 5.44 15.88 16.13
N HIS A 157 6.48 15.81 15.29
CA HIS A 157 7.75 16.43 15.61
C HIS A 157 7.52 17.93 15.67
N ASN A 158 7.27 18.44 16.88
CA ASN A 158 7.57 19.80 17.33
C ASN A 158 7.30 19.86 18.83
N GLU A 159 8.34 19.69 19.64
CA GLU A 159 8.55 20.42 20.89
C GLU A 159 9.98 20.15 21.37
N GLY A 160 10.74 21.24 21.53
CA GLY A 160 12.18 21.23 21.68
C GLY A 160 12.68 20.62 22.99
N GLN A 161 13.90 20.09 22.88
CA GLN A 161 14.93 20.03 23.91
C GLN A 161 16.27 19.83 23.19
#